data_AF-A0A0N5BNU6-F1
#
_entry.id   AF-A0A0N5BNU6-F1
#
_cell.length_a   1.000
_cell.length_b   1.000
_cell.length_c   1.000
_cell.angle_alpha   90.00
_cell.angle_beta   90.00
_cell.angle_gamma   90.00
#
_symmetry.space_group_name_H-M   'P 1'
#
loop_
_entity.id
_entity.type
_entity.pdbx_description
1 polymer ?
#
loop_
_entity_poly.entity_id
_entity_poly.type
_entity_poly.pdbx_seq_one_letter_code
_entity_poly.pdbx_strand_id
1 'polypeptide(L)'
;MGNSHHKPPKQGDSPFTRSGLAPPEITKKSGSDLPSHRINDPMSLELHMADERVRSSGLTPAEREWRKKWVLDQNLHPDEPIHVEAVHRQLNPVRVLYRLPLDTLYKRYLVPTMGVYKATVVRSFLPKVLMIFVGLEVAYYYWKYETKDWSRLRGFETSPLKPISPKRAEIDAEHPGLLELASNDPAKYRYFSPSFDKREALHNIGNPTRPW
;
A
#
# COMPACT_ATOMS: atom_id res chain seq x y z
N MET A 1 -37.80 -50.29 8.75
CA MET A 1 -37.96 -49.88 7.34
C MET A 1 -36.58 -49.61 6.78
N GLY A 2 -36.08 -50.44 5.87
CA GLY A 2 -34.72 -50.32 5.36
C GLY A 2 -34.63 -49.19 4.33
N ASN A 3 -33.74 -48.22 4.56
CA ASN A 3 -33.45 -47.16 3.59
C ASN A 3 -32.71 -47.77 2.39
N SER A 4 -33.41 -47.92 1.27
CA SER A 4 -32.83 -48.23 -0.03
C SER A 4 -32.00 -47.05 -0.51
N HIS A 5 -30.68 -47.14 -0.35
CA HIS A 5 -29.75 -46.10 -0.75
C HIS A 5 -29.54 -46.12 -2.27
N HIS A 6 -30.05 -45.10 -2.97
CA HIS A 6 -29.76 -44.88 -4.40
C HIS A 6 -28.37 -44.24 -4.55
N LYS A 7 -27.51 -44.82 -5.39
CA LYS A 7 -26.16 -44.29 -5.65
C LYS A 7 -26.29 -42.98 -6.45
N PRO A 8 -25.61 -41.87 -6.05
CA PRO A 8 -25.57 -40.68 -6.88
C PRO A 8 -24.85 -40.97 -8.22
N PRO A 9 -25.22 -40.27 -9.30
CA PRO A 9 -24.61 -40.46 -10.61
C PRO A 9 -23.10 -40.15 -10.54
N LYS A 10 -22.29 -41.00 -11.20
CA LYS A 10 -20.84 -40.83 -11.30
C LYS A 10 -20.57 -39.54 -12.09
N GLN A 11 -19.87 -38.58 -11.51
CA GLN A 11 -19.61 -37.26 -12.12
C GLN A 11 -18.32 -37.22 -12.95
N GLY A 12 -17.42 -38.19 -12.80
CA GLY A 12 -16.20 -38.24 -13.61
C GLY A 12 -15.66 -39.65 -13.86
N ASP A 13 -14.50 -39.72 -14.50
CA ASP A 13 -13.94 -40.97 -15.02
C ASP A 13 -12.86 -41.61 -14.15
N SER A 14 -12.47 -40.98 -13.05
CA SER A 14 -11.42 -41.53 -12.18
C SER A 14 -11.83 -42.93 -11.67
N PRO A 15 -10.97 -43.96 -11.86
CA PRO A 15 -11.23 -45.30 -11.32
C PRO A 15 -10.95 -45.38 -9.82
N PHE A 16 -10.26 -44.37 -9.26
CA PHE A 16 -9.78 -44.35 -7.89
C PHE A 16 -10.74 -43.68 -6.90
N THR A 17 -11.76 -42.96 -7.39
CA THR A 17 -12.75 -42.30 -6.54
C THR A 17 -14.17 -42.74 -6.90
N ARG A 18 -15.02 -42.88 -5.89
CA ARG A 18 -16.42 -43.31 -6.08
C ARG A 18 -17.27 -42.26 -6.80
N SER A 19 -16.94 -40.98 -6.64
CA SER A 19 -17.56 -39.84 -7.36
C SER A 19 -17.11 -39.76 -8.81
N GLY A 20 -15.99 -40.39 -9.16
CA GLY A 20 -15.36 -40.26 -10.46
C GLY A 20 -14.53 -38.98 -10.64
N LEU A 21 -14.52 -38.07 -9.65
CA LEU A 21 -13.66 -36.89 -9.67
C LEU A 21 -12.21 -37.28 -9.35
N ALA A 22 -11.22 -36.67 -9.99
CA ALA A 22 -9.82 -36.96 -9.69
C ALA A 22 -9.52 -36.63 -8.20
N PRO A 23 -8.65 -37.42 -7.52
CA PRO A 23 -8.16 -37.04 -6.20
C PRO A 23 -7.47 -35.66 -6.28
N PRO A 24 -7.50 -34.84 -5.20
CA PRO A 24 -6.88 -33.53 -5.21
C PRO A 24 -5.38 -33.63 -5.54
N GLU A 25 -4.90 -32.72 -6.38
CA GLU A 25 -3.52 -32.73 -6.86
C GLU A 25 -2.50 -32.49 -5.73
N ILE A 26 -1.40 -33.24 -5.75
CA ILE A 26 -0.28 -33.03 -4.83
C ILE A 26 0.55 -31.86 -5.37
N THR A 27 0.27 -30.64 -4.90
CA THR A 27 0.99 -29.45 -5.34
C THR A 27 2.30 -29.27 -4.58
N LYS A 28 3.42 -29.17 -5.31
CA LYS A 28 4.68 -28.65 -4.74
C LYS A 28 4.62 -27.12 -4.69
N LYS A 29 5.17 -26.52 -3.63
CA LYS A 29 5.39 -25.06 -3.61
C LYS A 29 6.43 -24.72 -4.69
N SER A 30 6.08 -23.81 -5.60
CA SER A 30 6.95 -23.46 -6.74
C SER A 30 8.38 -23.15 -6.28
N GLY A 31 9.36 -23.90 -6.82
CA GLY A 31 10.79 -23.72 -6.54
C GLY A 31 11.37 -24.50 -5.36
N SER A 32 10.62 -25.41 -4.72
CA SER A 32 11.14 -26.20 -3.59
C SER A 32 11.73 -27.56 -4.03
N ASP A 33 12.98 -27.83 -3.66
CA ASP A 33 13.69 -29.11 -3.91
C ASP A 33 13.27 -30.26 -2.97
N LEU A 34 12.24 -30.02 -2.16
CA LEU A 34 11.69 -31.00 -1.23
C LEU A 34 10.92 -32.11 -1.98
N PRO A 35 10.89 -33.35 -1.44
CA PRO A 35 10.00 -34.39 -1.92
C PRO A 35 8.55 -33.88 -1.97
N SER A 36 7.76 -34.34 -2.94
CA SER A 36 6.32 -34.05 -2.96
C SER A 36 5.67 -34.66 -1.73
N HIS A 37 5.49 -33.87 -0.69
CA HIS A 37 4.69 -34.20 0.48
C HIS A 37 3.33 -33.51 0.31
N ARG A 38 2.29 -34.10 0.90
CA ARG A 38 1.11 -33.30 1.24
C ARG A 38 1.64 -32.15 2.08
N ILE A 39 1.41 -30.90 1.66
CA ILE A 39 1.71 -29.72 2.47
C ILE A 39 1.24 -30.07 3.88
N ASN A 40 2.12 -29.93 4.87
CA ASN A 40 1.76 -30.13 6.28
C ASN A 40 0.67 -29.11 6.60
N ASP A 41 -0.57 -29.47 6.31
CA ASP A 41 -1.73 -28.89 6.91
C ASP A 41 -1.52 -29.14 8.41
N PRO A 42 -1.59 -28.12 9.29
CA PRO A 42 -1.78 -28.41 10.71
C PRO A 42 -2.88 -29.47 10.76
N MET A 43 -2.55 -30.65 11.31
CA MET A 43 -3.30 -31.89 11.14
C MET A 43 -4.78 -31.61 10.83
N SER A 44 -5.21 -31.84 9.58
CA SER A 44 -6.55 -31.46 9.11
C SER A 44 -7.57 -31.77 10.21
N LEU A 45 -8.28 -30.73 10.67
CA LEU A 45 -9.32 -30.82 11.70
C LEU A 45 -10.35 -31.91 11.40
N GLU A 46 -10.47 -32.23 10.12
CA GLU A 46 -11.47 -33.12 9.56
C GLU A 46 -11.03 -34.59 9.54
N LEU A 47 -9.74 -34.92 9.71
CA LEU A 47 -9.20 -36.31 9.69
C LEU A 47 -9.91 -37.21 8.64
N HIS A 48 -10.30 -38.45 8.97
CA HIS A 48 -11.17 -39.33 8.17
C HIS A 48 -12.65 -38.94 8.21
N MET A 49 -13.03 -37.91 8.97
CA MET A 49 -14.38 -37.34 8.99
C MET A 49 -14.67 -36.41 7.80
N ALA A 50 -13.65 -36.11 6.98
CA ALA A 50 -13.84 -35.53 5.65
C ALA A 50 -14.75 -36.42 4.77
N ASP A 51 -14.75 -37.75 5.01
CA ASP A 51 -15.70 -38.66 4.38
C ASP A 51 -17.05 -38.63 5.11
N GLU A 52 -18.09 -38.23 4.38
CA GLU A 52 -19.45 -38.01 4.89
C GLU A 52 -20.05 -39.28 5.52
N ARG A 53 -19.66 -40.46 5.02
CA ARG A 53 -20.11 -41.75 5.55
C ARG A 53 -19.55 -42.03 6.93
N VAL A 54 -18.26 -41.78 7.12
CA VAL A 54 -17.57 -41.98 8.39
C VAL A 54 -18.02 -40.93 9.42
N ARG A 55 -18.36 -39.73 8.95
CA ARG A 55 -18.99 -38.70 9.77
C ARG A 55 -20.37 -39.08 10.29
N SER A 56 -21.17 -39.77 9.49
CA SER A 56 -22.50 -40.26 9.91
C SER A 56 -22.45 -41.35 11.00
N SER A 57 -21.35 -42.12 11.08
CA SER A 57 -21.15 -43.13 12.13
C SER A 57 -20.62 -42.55 13.46
N GLY A 58 -20.20 -41.29 13.48
CA GLY A 58 -19.61 -40.64 14.66
C GLY A 58 -18.21 -41.15 15.01
N LEU A 59 -17.63 -40.61 16.09
CA LEU A 59 -16.31 -41.04 16.59
C LEU A 59 -16.42 -42.27 17.49
N THR A 60 -15.48 -43.20 17.32
CA THR A 60 -15.25 -44.29 18.26
C THR A 60 -14.83 -43.75 19.64
N PRO A 61 -14.97 -44.54 20.73
CA PRO A 61 -14.53 -44.12 22.05
C PRO A 61 -13.04 -43.75 22.10
N ALA A 62 -12.19 -44.54 21.43
CA ALA A 62 -10.76 -44.29 21.35
C ALA A 62 -10.44 -42.96 20.62
N GLU A 63 -11.07 -42.70 19.49
CA GLU A 63 -10.88 -41.44 18.76
C GLU A 63 -11.39 -40.24 19.54
N ARG A 64 -12.45 -40.40 20.33
CA ARG A 64 -12.97 -39.34 21.21
C ARG A 64 -11.98 -38.98 22.31
N GLU A 65 -11.31 -39.97 22.90
CA GLU A 65 -10.24 -39.76 23.87
C GLU A 65 -9.05 -39.02 23.24
N TRP A 66 -8.62 -39.45 22.05
CA TRP A 66 -7.56 -38.76 21.30
C TRP A 66 -7.94 -37.33 20.94
N ARG A 67 -9.18 -37.09 20.50
CA ARG A 67 -9.68 -35.75 20.20
C ARG A 67 -9.68 -34.88 21.45
N LYS A 68 -10.06 -35.42 22.61
CA LYS A 68 -10.01 -34.69 23.89
C LYS A 68 -8.59 -34.28 24.26
N LYS A 69 -7.62 -35.17 24.10
CA LYS A 69 -6.18 -34.87 24.32
C LYS A 69 -5.72 -33.77 23.36
N TRP A 70 -6.00 -33.92 22.06
CA TRP A 70 -5.61 -32.94 21.06
C TRP A 70 -6.21 -31.56 21.29
N VAL A 71 -7.49 -31.46 21.72
CA VAL A 71 -8.11 -30.17 22.11
C VAL A 71 -7.36 -29.54 23.27
N LEU A 72 -7.04 -30.34 24.29
CA LEU A 72 -6.29 -29.86 25.46
C LEU A 72 -4.90 -29.39 25.06
N ASP A 73 -4.25 -30.05 24.11
CA ASP A 73 -2.93 -29.67 23.59
C ASP A 73 -2.96 -28.36 22.78
N GLN A 74 -4.14 -27.90 22.32
CA GLN A 74 -4.27 -26.57 21.69
C GLN A 74 -4.26 -25.42 22.71
N ASN A 75 -4.40 -25.72 24.02
CA ASN A 75 -4.29 -24.69 25.03
C ASN A 75 -2.81 -24.30 25.19
N LEU A 76 -2.50 -23.09 24.74
CA LEU A 76 -1.18 -22.47 24.91
C LEU A 76 -0.91 -22.23 26.40
N HIS A 77 0.37 -22.22 26.77
CA HIS A 77 0.79 -21.86 28.13
C HIS A 77 0.36 -20.40 28.42
N PRO A 78 -0.05 -20.04 29.65
CA PRO A 78 -0.44 -18.66 29.98
C PRO A 78 0.64 -17.61 29.69
N ASP A 79 1.91 -18.02 29.68
CA ASP A 79 3.04 -17.13 29.36
C ASP A 79 3.30 -16.94 27.86
N GLU A 80 2.59 -17.67 27.00
CA GLU A 80 2.72 -17.54 25.55
C GLU A 80 1.72 -16.52 24.99
N PRO A 81 2.11 -15.72 23.98
CA PRO A 81 3.38 -15.75 23.23
C PRO A 81 4.53 -14.98 23.91
N ILE A 82 5.70 -15.63 24.05
CA ILE A 82 6.92 -14.98 24.54
C ILE A 82 7.60 -14.23 23.37
N HIS A 83 7.53 -12.90 23.39
CA HIS A 83 8.22 -12.08 22.39
C HIS A 83 9.70 -11.87 22.76
N VAL A 84 10.59 -12.69 22.20
CA VAL A 84 12.05 -12.54 22.37
C VAL A 84 12.61 -11.57 21.33
N GLU A 85 12.92 -10.34 21.74
CA GLU A 85 13.40 -9.29 20.82
C GLU A 85 14.77 -9.61 20.19
N ALA A 86 15.63 -10.31 20.92
CA ALA A 86 17.00 -10.62 20.51
C ALA A 86 17.09 -11.61 19.34
N VAL A 87 16.10 -12.52 19.21
CA VAL A 87 16.09 -13.55 18.15
C VAL A 87 15.61 -12.97 16.82
N HIS A 88 14.64 -12.06 16.86
CA HIS A 88 14.00 -11.54 15.65
C HIS A 88 14.64 -10.25 15.13
N ARG A 89 15.52 -9.60 15.90
CA ARG A 89 16.03 -8.28 15.51
C ARG A 89 17.45 -7.99 15.98
N GLN A 90 18.44 -8.46 15.23
CA GLN A 90 19.82 -7.97 15.36
C GLN A 90 19.90 -6.57 14.77
N LEU A 91 20.02 -5.54 15.62
CA LEU A 91 20.10 -4.14 15.21
C LEU A 91 21.43 -3.51 15.62
N ASN A 92 22.00 -2.68 14.73
CA ASN A 92 23.21 -1.90 15.03
C ASN A 92 23.00 -1.02 16.28
N PRO A 93 24.03 -0.82 17.14
CA PRO A 93 23.88 -0.09 18.40
C PRO A 93 23.45 1.37 18.20
N VAL A 94 23.97 2.04 17.17
CA VAL A 94 23.52 3.40 16.78
C VAL A 94 22.02 3.40 16.47
N ARG A 95 21.53 2.34 15.83
CA ARG A 95 20.12 2.18 15.49
C ARG A 95 19.24 1.93 16.69
N VAL A 96 19.76 1.24 17.71
CA VAL A 96 19.08 1.08 18.99
C VAL A 96 18.98 2.44 19.69
N LEU A 97 20.09 3.19 19.75
CA LEU A 97 20.18 4.46 20.46
C LEU A 97 19.14 5.49 19.97
N TYR A 98 19.09 5.78 18.66
CA TYR A 98 18.16 6.82 18.17
C TYR A 98 16.70 6.40 18.20
N ARG A 99 16.40 5.09 18.23
CA ARG A 99 15.02 4.58 18.30
C ARG A 99 14.50 4.45 19.72
N LEU A 100 15.41 4.31 20.69
CA LEU A 100 15.15 4.11 22.11
C LEU A 100 14.04 5.03 22.65
N PRO A 101 14.06 6.36 22.47
CA PRO A 101 13.03 7.23 23.06
C PRO A 101 11.61 6.93 22.55
N LEU A 102 11.45 6.63 21.26
CA LEU A 102 10.13 6.30 20.70
C LEU A 102 9.75 4.84 20.94
N ASP A 103 10.72 3.93 21.07
CA ASP A 103 10.47 2.54 21.47
C ASP A 103 10.03 2.43 22.93
N THR A 104 10.65 3.19 23.84
CA THR A 104 10.23 3.25 25.25
C THR A 104 8.83 3.87 25.38
N LEU A 105 8.56 4.95 24.65
CA LEU A 105 7.21 5.54 24.57
C LEU A 105 6.16 4.51 24.13
N TYR A 106 6.48 3.76 23.08
CA TYR A 106 5.58 2.76 22.53
C TYR A 106 5.31 1.61 23.51
N LYS A 107 6.35 1.00 24.05
CA LYS A 107 6.21 -0.18 24.93
C LYS A 107 5.63 0.17 26.30
N ARG A 108 6.04 1.29 26.90
CA ARG A 108 5.65 1.65 28.28
C ARG A 108 4.31 2.39 28.35
N TYR A 109 3.96 3.18 27.34
CA TYR A 109 2.77 4.03 27.40
C TYR A 109 1.73 3.71 26.33
N LEU A 110 2.11 3.61 25.05
CA LEU A 110 1.11 3.45 23.98
C LEU A 110 0.46 2.07 23.98
N VAL A 111 1.24 0.99 24.11
CA VAL A 111 0.71 -0.39 24.08
C VAL A 111 -0.24 -0.67 25.26
N PRO A 112 0.11 -0.35 26.52
CA PRO A 112 -0.78 -0.62 27.65
C PRO A 112 -2.08 0.19 27.63
N THR A 113 -2.06 1.39 27.04
CA THR A 113 -3.23 2.29 27.07
C THR A 113 -4.17 2.10 25.88
N MET A 114 -3.65 1.88 24.68
CA MET A 114 -4.44 1.87 23.43
C MET A 114 -4.45 0.51 22.73
N GLY A 115 -3.69 -0.46 23.22
CA GLY A 115 -3.49 -1.76 22.58
C GLY A 115 -2.56 -1.68 21.36
N VAL A 116 -2.16 -2.85 20.85
CA VAL A 116 -1.11 -2.98 19.82
C VAL A 116 -1.48 -2.28 18.51
N TYR A 117 -2.70 -2.45 18.02
CA TYR A 117 -3.10 -1.92 16.72
C TYR A 117 -3.05 -0.38 16.69
N LYS A 118 -3.70 0.30 17.64
CA LYS A 118 -3.70 1.77 17.68
C LYS A 118 -2.32 2.33 18.00
N ALA A 119 -1.58 1.69 18.91
CA ALA A 119 -0.23 2.09 19.26
C ALA A 119 0.72 2.04 18.04
N THR A 120 0.60 1.03 17.18
CA THR A 120 1.47 0.91 15.98
C THR A 120 1.21 2.01 14.95
N VAL A 121 -0.05 2.42 14.79
CA VAL A 121 -0.42 3.58 13.96
C VAL A 121 0.26 4.83 14.50
N VAL A 122 0.08 5.13 15.80
CA VAL A 122 0.71 6.31 16.43
C VAL A 122 2.24 6.28 16.29
N ARG A 123 2.88 5.14 16.56
CA ARG A 123 4.34 4.98 16.41
C ARG A 123 4.83 5.24 14.98
N SER A 124 4.02 4.95 13.97
CA SER A 124 4.38 5.12 12.56
C SER A 124 4.22 6.57 12.09
N PHE A 125 3.26 7.32 12.65
CA PHE A 125 2.97 8.69 12.26
C PHE A 125 3.72 9.75 13.08
N LEU A 126 3.83 9.54 14.40
CA LEU A 126 4.44 10.51 15.32
C LEU A 126 5.83 11.01 14.87
N PRO A 127 6.82 10.16 14.52
CA PRO A 127 8.13 10.64 14.08
C PRO A 127 8.06 11.43 12.78
N LYS A 128 7.14 11.10 11.86
CA LYS A 128 6.99 11.83 10.59
C LYS A 128 6.45 13.22 10.84
N VAL A 129 5.42 13.34 11.69
CA VAL A 129 4.86 14.63 12.08
C VAL A 129 5.91 15.50 12.77
N LEU A 130 6.69 14.91 13.69
CA LEU A 130 7.77 15.63 14.38
C LEU A 130 8.85 16.11 13.41
N MET A 131 9.28 15.27 12.46
CA MET A 131 10.25 15.70 11.43
C MET A 131 9.69 16.79 10.51
N ILE A 132 8.42 16.71 10.13
CA ILE A 132 7.77 17.76 9.33
C ILE A 132 7.72 19.06 10.12
N PHE A 133 7.30 19.02 11.38
CA PHE A 133 7.22 20.19 12.25
C PHE A 133 8.59 20.85 12.43
N VAL A 134 9.61 20.08 12.80
CA VAL A 134 10.99 20.59 12.93
C VAL A 134 11.50 21.14 11.59
N GLY A 135 11.23 20.45 10.47
CA GLY A 135 11.61 20.92 9.15
C GLY A 135 10.95 22.25 8.77
N LEU A 136 9.66 22.42 9.08
CA LEU A 136 8.93 23.67 8.87
C LEU A 136 9.47 24.80 9.75
N GLU A 137 9.73 24.55 11.02
CA GLU A 137 10.32 25.55 11.93
C GLU A 137 11.72 25.98 11.47
N VAL A 138 12.56 25.04 11.05
CA VAL A 138 13.89 25.35 10.49
C VAL A 138 13.77 26.13 9.19
N ALA A 139 12.88 25.71 8.28
CA ALA A 139 12.65 26.42 7.03
C ALA A 139 12.11 27.84 7.27
N TYR A 140 11.17 27.99 8.21
CA TYR A 140 10.61 29.28 8.60
C TYR A 140 11.66 30.18 9.25
N TYR A 141 12.46 29.65 10.18
CA TYR A 141 13.56 30.39 10.80
C TYR A 141 14.57 30.86 9.75
N TYR A 142 15.00 29.96 8.86
CA TYR A 142 15.93 30.28 7.78
C TYR A 142 15.34 31.33 6.83
N TRP A 143 14.08 31.17 6.44
CA TRP A 143 13.39 32.13 5.61
C TRP A 143 13.26 33.50 6.29
N LYS A 144 12.99 33.56 7.60
CA LYS A 144 12.77 34.81 8.34
C LYS A 144 14.05 35.60 8.60
N TYR A 145 15.16 34.93 8.89
CA TYR A 145 16.40 35.61 9.34
C TYR A 145 17.54 35.58 8.32
N GLU A 146 17.47 34.69 7.34
CA GLU A 146 18.42 34.59 6.21
C GLU A 146 17.70 34.88 4.89
N THR A 147 16.95 35.99 4.83
CA THR A 147 16.47 36.55 3.57
C THR A 147 17.66 37.10 2.79
N LYS A 148 17.71 36.78 1.49
CA LYS A 148 18.74 37.29 0.58
C LYS A 148 18.44 38.75 0.27
N ASP A 149 19.27 39.63 0.81
CA ASP A 149 19.27 41.06 0.52
C ASP A 149 20.51 41.45 -0.31
N TRP A 150 20.55 42.69 -0.80
CA TRP A 150 21.72 43.21 -1.51
C TRP A 150 23.02 43.14 -0.69
N SER A 151 22.94 43.08 0.64
CA SER A 151 24.08 42.95 1.56
C SER A 151 24.48 41.49 1.86
N ARG A 152 23.64 40.50 1.50
CA ARG A 152 23.85 39.07 1.82
C ARG A 152 23.60 38.19 0.59
N LEU A 153 24.64 37.49 0.14
CA LEU A 153 24.60 36.61 -1.04
C LEU A 153 23.86 35.27 -0.82
N ARG A 154 23.62 34.87 0.44
CA ARG A 154 22.99 33.60 0.81
C ARG A 154 21.56 33.84 1.27
N GLY A 155 20.71 32.83 1.14
CA GLY A 155 19.33 32.89 1.62
C GLY A 155 18.28 32.73 0.53
N PHE A 156 17.02 32.79 0.95
CA PHE A 156 15.89 32.80 0.01
C PHE A 156 15.65 34.22 -0.51
N GLU A 157 15.51 34.35 -1.82
CA GLU A 157 15.13 35.61 -2.47
C GLU A 157 13.62 35.75 -2.46
N THR A 158 13.10 36.68 -1.67
CA THR A 158 11.68 37.02 -1.68
C THR A 158 11.47 38.27 -2.52
N SER A 159 11.04 38.10 -3.75
CA SER A 159 10.45 39.19 -4.53
C SER A 159 8.93 39.07 -4.47
N PRO A 160 8.18 40.16 -4.19
CA PRO A 160 6.74 40.13 -4.38
C PRO A 160 6.46 39.79 -5.84
N LEU A 161 5.53 38.86 -6.08
CA LEU A 161 5.03 38.57 -7.42
C LEU A 161 4.39 39.84 -7.97
N LYS A 162 5.15 40.60 -8.76
CA LYS A 162 4.62 41.76 -9.46
C LYS A 162 4.01 41.28 -10.77
N PRO A 163 2.75 41.63 -11.08
CA PRO A 163 2.24 41.40 -12.43
C PRO A 163 3.14 42.16 -13.43
N ILE A 164 3.31 41.61 -14.62
CA ILE A 164 4.17 42.17 -15.69
C ILE A 164 3.83 43.65 -15.95
N SER A 165 2.54 44.00 -15.87
CA SER A 165 2.08 45.38 -15.89
C SER A 165 1.24 45.67 -14.64
N PRO A 166 1.77 46.41 -13.65
CA PRO A 166 1.04 46.74 -12.42
C PRO A 166 -0.16 47.67 -12.64
N LYS A 167 -0.14 48.44 -13.73
CA LYS A 167 -1.20 49.40 -14.09
C LYS A 167 -2.08 48.92 -15.24
N ARG A 168 -2.14 47.62 -15.49
CA ARG A 168 -2.85 47.05 -16.65
C ARG A 168 -4.29 47.59 -16.79
N ALA A 169 -5.06 47.57 -15.70
CA ALA A 169 -6.44 48.02 -15.68
C ALA A 169 -6.59 49.54 -15.90
N GLU A 170 -5.67 50.35 -15.37
CA GLU A 170 -5.66 51.80 -15.59
C GLU A 170 -5.37 52.12 -17.06
N ILE A 171 -4.38 51.45 -17.64
CA ILE A 171 -3.99 51.61 -19.06
C ILE A 171 -5.13 51.17 -19.98
N ASP A 172 -5.78 50.05 -19.70
CA ASP A 172 -6.92 49.57 -20.48
C ASP A 172 -8.14 50.50 -20.39
N ALA A 173 -8.32 51.20 -19.25
CA ALA A 173 -9.41 52.16 -19.06
C ALA A 173 -9.15 53.50 -19.76
N GLU A 174 -7.94 54.05 -19.68
CA GLU A 174 -7.56 55.31 -20.33
C GLU A 174 -7.36 55.13 -21.85
N HIS A 175 -6.81 53.98 -22.24
CA HIS A 175 -6.39 53.69 -23.61
C HIS A 175 -6.77 52.25 -24.01
N PRO A 176 -8.06 51.99 -24.31
CA PRO A 176 -8.51 50.65 -24.67
C PRO A 176 -7.77 50.13 -25.90
N GLY A 177 -7.26 48.90 -25.82
CA GLY A 177 -6.54 48.22 -26.91
C GLY A 177 -5.05 48.60 -27.06
N LEU A 178 -4.55 49.59 -26.30
CA LEU A 178 -3.14 49.98 -26.35
C LEU A 178 -2.22 48.83 -25.93
N LEU A 179 -2.61 48.05 -24.93
CA LEU A 179 -1.81 46.91 -24.46
C LEU A 179 -1.69 45.80 -25.51
N GLU A 180 -2.73 45.56 -26.32
CA GLU A 180 -2.68 44.56 -27.40
C GLU A 180 -1.78 45.00 -28.55
N LEU A 181 -1.69 46.32 -28.79
CA LEU A 181 -0.81 46.91 -29.78
C LEU A 181 0.64 46.96 -29.30
N ALA A 182 0.85 47.29 -28.02
CA ALA A 182 2.19 47.45 -27.43
C ALA A 182 2.83 46.11 -27.01
N SER A 183 2.01 45.08 -26.70
CA SER A 183 2.55 43.77 -26.37
C SER A 183 2.86 42.98 -27.64
N ASN A 184 4.15 42.72 -27.84
CA ASN A 184 4.57 41.70 -28.79
C ASN A 184 4.40 40.34 -28.11
N ASP A 185 3.18 39.80 -28.10
CA ASP A 185 2.92 38.46 -27.57
C ASP A 185 3.60 37.41 -28.48
N PRO A 186 4.69 36.76 -28.02
CA PRO A 186 5.39 35.77 -28.84
C PRO A 186 4.51 34.54 -29.13
N ALA A 187 3.47 34.31 -28.33
CA ALA A 187 2.50 33.24 -28.52
C ALA A 187 1.33 33.63 -29.44
N LYS A 188 1.24 34.88 -29.92
CA LYS A 188 0.16 35.37 -30.80
C LYS A 188 -0.06 34.51 -32.03
N TYR A 189 1.02 33.97 -32.59
CA TYR A 189 1.00 33.06 -33.74
C TYR A 189 1.37 31.62 -33.35
N ARG A 190 1.27 31.24 -32.07
CA ARG A 190 1.70 29.92 -31.56
C ARG A 190 3.11 29.52 -32.03
N TYR A 191 4.03 30.49 -32.08
CA TYR A 191 5.40 30.34 -32.61
C TYR A 191 5.52 30.09 -34.12
N PHE A 192 4.41 30.13 -34.88
CA PHE A 192 4.44 30.10 -36.34
C PHE A 192 4.74 31.49 -36.92
N SER A 193 5.32 31.53 -38.12
CA SER A 193 5.52 32.78 -38.84
C SER A 193 4.16 33.43 -39.18
N PRO A 194 4.01 34.76 -39.19
CA PRO A 194 2.76 35.41 -39.59
C PRO A 194 2.25 35.07 -41.00
N SER A 195 3.13 34.52 -41.86
CA SER A 195 2.79 34.03 -43.20
C SER A 195 2.47 32.54 -43.27
N PHE A 196 2.50 31.82 -42.14
CA PHE A 196 2.27 30.37 -42.09
C PHE A 196 0.82 30.05 -42.44
N ASP A 197 -0.16 30.70 -41.79
CA ASP A 197 -1.59 30.52 -42.06
C ASP A 197 -1.95 30.79 -43.53
N LYS A 198 -1.32 31.80 -44.14
CA LYS A 198 -1.53 32.13 -45.57
C LYS A 198 -1.01 31.03 -46.51
N ARG A 199 0.06 30.33 -46.11
CA ARG A 199 0.64 29.22 -46.88
C ARG A 199 -0.17 27.94 -46.68
N GLU A 200 -0.56 27.62 -45.46
CA GLU A 200 -1.44 26.47 -45.18
C GLU A 200 -2.84 26.64 -45.78
N ALA A 201 -3.40 27.85 -45.85
CA ALA A 201 -4.71 28.09 -46.47
C ALA A 201 -4.78 27.66 -47.96
N LEU A 202 -3.65 27.68 -48.66
CA LEU A 202 -3.54 27.18 -50.05
C LEU A 202 -3.39 25.65 -50.10
N HIS A 203 -2.92 25.06 -49.01
CA HIS A 203 -2.83 23.62 -48.80
C HIS A 203 -4.12 23.11 -48.16
N ASN A 204 -5.23 23.12 -48.91
CA ASN A 204 -6.47 22.49 -48.48
C ASN A 204 -6.33 20.96 -48.49
N ILE A 205 -5.61 20.41 -47.52
CA ILE A 205 -5.29 18.97 -47.42
C ILE A 205 -6.48 18.17 -46.84
N GLY A 206 -7.61 18.83 -46.56
CA GLY A 206 -8.75 18.24 -45.88
C GLY A 206 -8.47 17.99 -44.40
N ASN A 207 -9.49 17.55 -43.65
CA ASN A 207 -9.30 17.22 -42.24
C ASN A 207 -8.34 16.03 -42.11
N PRO A 208 -7.42 16.05 -41.12
CA PRO A 208 -6.56 14.91 -40.86
C PRO A 208 -7.43 13.68 -40.57
N THR A 209 -7.10 12.56 -41.19
CA THR A 209 -7.82 11.28 -41.02
C THR A 209 -7.67 10.69 -39.62
N ARG A 210 -6.76 11.22 -38.79
CA ARG A 210 -6.61 10.81 -37.39
C ARG A 210 -7.37 11.76 -36.47
N PRO A 211 -8.29 11.23 -35.64
CA PRO A 211 -8.75 11.97 -34.48
C PRO A 211 -7.63 11.90 -33.44
N TRP A 212 -6.91 13.00 -33.25
CA TRP A 212 -6.43 13.32 -31.91
C TRP A 212 -7.51 14.16 -31.22
#